data_AF-A0A8J6LR16-F1
#
_entry.id   AF-A0A8J6LR16-F1
#
_cell.length_a   1.000
_cell.length_b   1.000
_cell.length_c   1.000
_cell.angle_alpha   90.00
_cell.angle_beta   90.00
_cell.angle_gamma   90.00
#
_symmetry.space_group_name_H-M   'P 1'
#
loop_
_entity.id
_entity.type
_entity.pdbx_description
1 polymer ?
#
loop_
_entity_poly.entity_id
_entity_poly.type
_entity_poly.pdbx_seq_one_letter_code
_entity_poly.pdbx_strand_id
1 'polypeptide(L)'
;MSGKTRILGRGRSRGELVAEVSEAVTPAPAAQIVGQRKPEDPLQDARDLEDAAMAYSEVVHVLGAITKTTQAGESTHGGLSLEEMAVSLDQAWARWDTAQRRLIGQQRTG
;
A
#
# COMPACT_ATOMS: atom_id res chain seq x y z
N MET A 1 50.10 -33.06 15.32
CA MET A 1 50.83 -31.77 15.46
C MET A 1 50.20 -30.74 14.53
N SER A 2 50.13 -29.50 15.03
CA SER A 2 49.30 -28.36 14.61
C SER A 2 49.78 -27.63 13.34
N GLY A 3 48.87 -26.91 12.66
CA GLY A 3 49.18 -25.87 11.68
C GLY A 3 47.96 -25.41 10.86
N LYS A 4 47.05 -24.60 11.44
CA LYS A 4 46.93 -23.12 11.30
C LYS A 4 46.30 -22.61 9.99
N THR A 5 45.09 -22.06 10.14
CA THR A 5 44.33 -21.18 9.23
C THR A 5 45.14 -19.94 8.79
N ARG A 6 44.93 -19.46 7.55
CA ARG A 6 45.02 -18.02 7.24
C ARG A 6 44.16 -17.65 6.01
N ILE A 7 43.09 -16.92 6.27
CA ILE A 7 42.35 -16.11 5.28
C ILE A 7 43.15 -14.81 5.06
N LEU A 8 43.46 -14.53 3.80
CA LEU A 8 43.83 -13.23 3.21
C LEU A 8 43.36 -13.34 1.75
N GLY A 9 42.70 -12.41 1.09
CA GLY A 9 42.40 -11.02 1.34
C GLY A 9 41.79 -10.48 0.02
N ARG A 10 40.88 -9.53 0.18
CA ARG A 10 40.20 -8.69 -0.80
C ARG A 10 41.06 -8.33 -2.05
N GLY A 11 40.52 -8.54 -3.26
CA GLY A 11 41.11 -8.07 -4.53
C GLY A 11 40.06 -7.98 -5.64
N ARG A 12 40.04 -6.86 -6.36
CA ARG A 12 38.96 -6.32 -7.22
C ARG A 12 39.35 -6.42 -8.69
N SER A 13 38.48 -6.95 -9.56
CA SER A 13 38.45 -6.72 -11.03
C SER A 13 37.03 -7.06 -11.49
N ARG A 14 36.07 -6.13 -11.63
CA ARG A 14 35.79 -5.13 -12.69
C ARG A 14 36.04 -5.64 -14.12
N GLY A 15 34.96 -5.69 -14.90
CA GLY A 15 34.89 -6.02 -16.34
C GLY A 15 33.55 -6.70 -16.64
N GLU A 16 32.42 -6.02 -16.49
CA GLU A 16 31.76 -5.25 -17.56
C GLU A 16 31.06 -6.16 -18.59
N LEU A 17 29.74 -6.33 -18.44
CA LEU A 17 28.84 -6.63 -19.56
C LEU A 17 27.50 -5.89 -19.34
N VAL A 18 27.38 -4.83 -20.14
CA VAL A 18 26.20 -4.30 -20.84
C VAL A 18 25.08 -3.66 -20.01
N ALA A 19 25.04 -2.34 -20.14
CA ALA A 19 23.91 -1.49 -19.83
C ALA A 19 22.75 -1.75 -20.80
N GLU A 20 21.56 -1.99 -20.25
CA GLU A 20 20.31 -1.54 -20.87
C GLU A 20 19.44 -0.92 -19.78
N VAL A 21 19.44 0.41 -19.80
CA VAL A 21 18.47 1.36 -19.24
C VAL A 21 17.49 0.78 -18.23
N SER A 22 17.91 0.66 -16.97
CA SER A 22 16.96 0.69 -15.86
C SER A 22 16.56 2.14 -15.64
N GLU A 23 15.42 2.51 -16.21
CA GLU A 23 14.69 3.71 -15.82
C GLU A 23 14.60 3.69 -14.29
N ALA A 24 15.18 4.71 -13.66
CA ALA A 24 15.24 4.81 -12.22
C ALA A 24 13.82 5.01 -11.70
N VAL A 25 13.11 3.90 -11.45
CA VAL A 25 11.98 3.90 -10.52
C VAL A 25 12.58 4.30 -9.19
N THR A 26 12.44 5.58 -8.87
CA THR A 26 12.71 6.06 -7.53
C THR A 26 11.76 5.25 -6.66
N PRO A 27 12.26 4.36 -5.77
CA PRO A 27 11.36 3.66 -4.87
C PRO A 27 10.59 4.76 -4.13
N ALA A 28 9.26 4.71 -4.19
CA ALA A 28 8.44 5.54 -3.33
C ALA A 28 9.03 5.42 -1.92
N PRO A 29 9.23 6.53 -1.19
CA PRO A 29 9.81 6.46 0.14
C PRO A 29 9.03 5.40 0.92
N ALA A 30 9.77 4.40 1.42
CA ALA A 30 9.20 3.37 2.27
C ALA A 30 8.31 4.06 3.28
N ALA A 31 7.03 3.67 3.31
CA ALA A 31 5.99 4.32 4.10
C ALA A 31 6.59 4.77 5.43
N GLN A 32 6.65 6.08 5.66
CA GLN A 32 7.11 6.59 6.94
C GLN A 32 6.26 5.88 7.98
N ILE A 33 6.91 5.10 8.85
CA ILE A 33 6.26 4.53 10.01
C ILE A 33 5.84 5.75 10.82
N VAL A 34 4.60 6.18 10.62
CA VAL A 34 3.96 7.25 11.37
C VAL A 34 4.18 6.86 12.82
N GLY A 35 5.04 7.63 13.51
CA GLY A 35 5.41 7.33 14.89
C GLY A 35 4.12 7.12 15.66
N GLN A 36 3.97 5.94 16.28
CA GLN A 36 2.75 5.58 17.00
C GLN A 36 2.48 6.70 18.01
N ARG A 37 1.49 7.55 17.70
CA ARG A 37 1.02 8.52 18.66
C ARG A 37 0.46 7.71 19.82
N LYS A 38 0.89 8.06 21.03
CA LYS A 38 0.26 7.55 22.24
C LYS A 38 -1.22 7.96 22.14
N PRO A 39 -2.19 7.03 22.22
CA PRO A 39 -3.59 7.38 22.09
C PRO A 39 -3.94 8.46 23.11
N GLU A 40 -4.34 9.64 22.65
CA GLU A 40 -4.88 10.68 23.54
C GLU A 40 -6.22 10.20 24.12
N ASP A 41 -6.96 9.39 23.35
CA ASP A 41 -8.14 8.65 23.76
C ASP A 41 -8.15 7.25 23.09
N PRO A 42 -7.78 6.18 23.82
CA PRO A 42 -7.74 4.82 23.28
C PRO A 42 -9.07 4.33 22.70
N LEU A 43 -10.21 4.81 23.19
CA LEU A 43 -11.52 4.40 22.69
C LEU A 43 -11.83 5.07 21.35
N GLN A 44 -11.48 6.34 21.21
CA GLN A 44 -11.64 7.05 19.94
C GLN A 44 -10.74 6.48 18.86
N ASP A 45 -9.48 6.16 19.20
CA ASP A 45 -8.54 5.57 18.26
C ASP A 45 -8.99 4.17 17.81
N ALA A 46 -9.58 3.36 18.70
CA ALA A 46 -10.18 2.08 18.35
C ALA A 46 -11.35 2.22 17.36
N ARG A 47 -12.21 3.23 17.55
CA ARG A 47 -13.32 3.54 16.63
C ARG A 47 -12.82 4.03 15.28
N ASP A 48 -11.81 4.90 15.27
CA ASP A 48 -11.22 5.39 14.03
C ASP A 48 -10.53 4.25 13.25
N LEU A 49 -9.95 3.26 13.95
CA LEU A 49 -9.39 2.05 13.33
C LEU A 49 -10.48 1.15 12.74
N GLU A 50 -11.58 0.95 13.47
CA GLU A 50 -12.73 0.17 13.00
C GLU A 50 -13.36 0.82 11.76
N ASP A 51 -13.57 2.13 11.77
CA ASP A 51 -14.11 2.88 10.63
C ASP A 51 -13.17 2.83 9.43
N ALA A 52 -11.85 2.96 9.62
CA ALA A 52 -10.88 2.79 8.55
C ALA A 52 -10.87 1.36 7.97
N ALA A 53 -11.02 0.34 8.82
CA ALA A 53 -11.12 -1.05 8.37
C ALA A 53 -12.41 -1.31 7.58
N MET A 54 -13.55 -0.79 8.04
CA MET A 54 -14.82 -0.87 7.32
C MET A 54 -14.75 -0.14 5.98
N ALA A 55 -14.21 1.08 5.95
CA ALA A 55 -14.02 1.83 4.71
C ALA A 55 -13.10 1.09 3.72
N TYR A 56 -12.05 0.44 4.20
CA TYR A 56 -11.19 -0.39 3.34
C TYR A 56 -11.93 -1.62 2.80
N SER A 57 -12.82 -2.22 3.59
CA SER A 57 -13.63 -3.37 3.14
C SER A 57 -14.54 -3.01 1.95
N GLU A 58 -15.04 -1.77 1.90
CA GLU A 58 -15.81 -1.25 0.77
C GLU A 58 -14.93 -1.20 -0.51
N VAL A 59 -13.69 -0.72 -0.40
CA VAL A 59 -12.71 -0.72 -1.51
C VAL A 59 -12.49 -2.13 -2.04
N VAL A 60 -12.23 -3.09 -1.16
CA VAL A 60 -11.97 -4.49 -1.54
C VAL A 60 -13.21 -5.12 -2.20
N HIS A 61 -14.40 -4.79 -1.72
CA HIS A 61 -15.65 -5.27 -2.31
C HIS A 61 -15.82 -4.79 -3.75
N VAL A 62 -15.67 -3.49 -3.99
CA VAL A 62 -15.79 -2.91 -5.35
C VAL A 62 -14.70 -3.44 -6.28
N LEU A 63 -13.45 -3.53 -5.80
CA LEU A 63 -12.35 -4.11 -6.56
C LEU A 63 -12.64 -5.57 -6.94
N GLY A 64 -13.23 -6.34 -6.02
CA GLY A 64 -13.66 -7.71 -6.26
C GLY A 64 -14.75 -7.81 -7.34
N ALA A 65 -15.72 -6.90 -7.34
CA ALA A 65 -16.74 -6.82 -8.39
C ALA A 65 -16.12 -6.52 -9.76
N ILE A 66 -15.27 -5.49 -9.86
CA ILE A 66 -14.56 -5.12 -11.10
C ILE A 66 -13.71 -6.29 -11.61
N THR A 67 -12.95 -6.93 -10.73
CA THR A 67 -12.09 -8.06 -11.09
C THR A 67 -12.89 -9.22 -11.64
N LYS A 68 -14.01 -9.59 -10.99
CA LYS A 68 -14.88 -10.67 -11.47
C LYS A 68 -15.50 -10.34 -12.83
N THR A 69 -16.00 -9.11 -12.98
CA THR A 69 -16.63 -8.63 -14.22
C THR A 69 -15.66 -8.67 -15.39
N THR A 70 -14.46 -8.14 -15.18
CA THR A 70 -13.40 -8.11 -16.21
C THR A 70 -12.88 -9.51 -16.54
N GLN A 71 -12.73 -10.39 -15.55
CA GLN A 71 -12.36 -11.80 -15.78
C GLN A 71 -13.43 -12.58 -16.55
N ALA A 72 -14.71 -12.26 -16.35
CA ALA A 72 -15.82 -12.85 -17.11
C ALA A 72 -15.92 -12.30 -18.55
N GLY A 73 -15.19 -11.22 -18.88
CA GLY A 73 -15.36 -10.51 -20.16
C GLY A 73 -16.69 -9.76 -20.26
N GLU A 74 -17.33 -9.51 -19.12
CA GLU A 74 -18.59 -8.77 -19.04
C GLU A 74 -18.31 -7.26 -18.90
N SER A 75 -19.30 -6.44 -19.24
CA SER A 75 -19.24 -4.98 -19.06
C SER A 75 -20.08 -4.49 -17.88
N THR A 76 -20.84 -5.37 -17.24
CA THR A 76 -21.77 -5.03 -16.16
C THR A 76 -21.80 -6.10 -15.07
N HIS A 77 -21.95 -5.69 -13.81
CA HIS A 77 -22.14 -6.59 -12.67
C HIS A 77 -23.12 -5.99 -11.67
N GLY A 78 -24.11 -6.79 -11.24
CA GLY A 78 -25.13 -6.32 -10.30
C GLY A 78 -25.96 -5.13 -10.81
N GLY A 79 -26.06 -4.94 -12.13
CA GLY A 79 -26.74 -3.81 -12.75
C GLY A 79 -25.89 -2.54 -12.90
N LEU A 80 -24.63 -2.55 -12.46
CA LEU A 80 -23.67 -1.45 -12.66
C LEU A 80 -22.72 -1.77 -13.81
N SER A 81 -22.40 -0.78 -14.63
CA SER A 81 -21.33 -0.83 -15.63
C SER A 81 -19.94 -0.76 -15.00
N LEU A 82 -18.90 -1.14 -15.78
CA LEU A 82 -17.50 -0.96 -15.37
C LEU A 82 -17.16 0.49 -15.03
N GLU A 83 -17.72 1.47 -15.75
CA GLU A 83 -17.51 2.90 -15.47
C GLU A 83 -18.14 3.30 -14.13
N GLU A 84 -19.38 2.87 -13.86
CA GLU A 84 -20.05 3.13 -12.59
C GLU A 84 -19.35 2.43 -11.40
N MET A 85 -18.83 1.22 -11.61
CA MET A 85 -18.00 0.55 -10.62
C MET A 85 -16.68 1.27 -10.37
N ALA A 86 -16.04 1.84 -11.40
CA ALA A 86 -14.82 2.64 -11.23
C ALA A 86 -15.10 3.92 -10.42
N VAL A 87 -16.22 4.61 -10.70
CA VAL A 87 -16.67 5.75 -9.88
C VAL A 87 -16.92 5.34 -8.43
N SER A 88 -17.53 4.17 -8.22
CA SER A 88 -17.76 3.62 -6.88
C SER A 88 -16.45 3.31 -6.15
N LEU A 89 -15.42 2.85 -6.89
CA LEU A 89 -14.09 2.58 -6.35
C LEU A 89 -13.40 3.87 -5.90
N ASP A 90 -13.48 4.93 -6.70
CA ASP A 90 -12.92 6.23 -6.35
C ASP A 90 -13.57 6.81 -5.08
N GLN A 91 -14.90 6.68 -4.96
CA GLN A 91 -15.63 7.10 -3.77
C GLN A 91 -15.22 6.29 -2.52
N ALA A 92 -15.08 4.97 -2.65
CA ALA A 92 -14.62 4.11 -1.57
C ALA A 92 -13.19 4.47 -1.12
N TRP A 93 -12.28 4.75 -2.07
CA TRP A 93 -10.93 5.21 -1.76
C TRP A 93 -10.92 6.57 -1.05
N ALA A 94 -11.73 7.52 -1.49
CA ALA A 94 -11.83 8.83 -0.85
C ALA A 94 -12.32 8.72 0.61
N ARG A 95 -13.30 7.83 0.86
CA ARG A 95 -13.78 7.55 2.22
C ARG A 95 -12.69 6.92 3.08
N TRP A 96 -11.99 5.92 2.54
CA TRP A 96 -10.88 5.27 3.25
C TRP A 96 -9.74 6.24 3.57
N ASP A 97 -9.32 7.08 2.61
CA ASP A 97 -8.29 8.10 2.82
C ASP A 97 -8.70 9.07 3.94
N THR A 98 -9.96 9.50 3.96
CA THR A 98 -10.49 10.34 5.04
C THR A 98 -10.44 9.65 6.41
N ALA A 99 -10.79 8.36 6.49
CA ALA A 99 -10.68 7.59 7.73
C ALA A 99 -9.22 7.37 8.16
N GLN A 100 -8.33 7.09 7.21
CA GLN A 100 -6.90 6.92 7.46
C GLN A 100 -6.24 8.21 7.97
N ARG A 101 -6.61 9.38 7.42
CA ARG A 101 -6.07 10.68 7.85
C ARG A 101 -6.42 11.02 9.30
N ARG A 102 -7.58 10.56 9.79
CA ARG A 102 -7.95 10.67 11.22
C ARG A 102 -6.97 9.90 12.11
N LEU A 103 -6.54 8.71 11.70
CA LEU A 103 -5.54 7.90 12.41
C LEU A 103 -4.14 8.51 12.40
N ILE A 104 -3.73 9.13 11.28
CA ILE A 104 -2.39 9.74 11.13
C ILE A 104 -2.30 11.10 11.85
N GLY A 105 -3.43 11.63 12.31
CA GLY A 105 -3.48 12.83 13.16
C GLY A 105 -3.38 14.16 12.39
N GLN A 106 -3.62 14.16 11.08
CA GLN A 106 -3.62 15.39 10.26
C GLN A 106 -4.97 16.12 10.20
N GLN A 107 -6.02 15.62 10.85
CA GLN A 107 -7.36 16.26 10.85
C GLN A 107 -8.03 16.40 12.23
N ARG A 108 -7.25 16.50 13.32
CA ARG A 108 -7.78 16.97 14.62
C ARG A 108 -7.53 18.47 14.87
N THR A 109 -7.07 19.23 13.87
CA THR A 109 -7.07 20.69 13.92
C THR A 109 -8.42 21.18 13.41
N GLY A 110 -9.23 21.68 14.34
CA GLY A 110 -10.56 22.25 14.07
C GLY A 110 -10.55 23.58 13.33
#